data_AF-X1CGF2-F1
#
_entry.id   AF-X1CGF2-F1
#
_cell.length_a   1.000
_cell.length_b   1.000
_cell.length_c   1.000
_cell.angle_alpha   90.00
_cell.angle_beta   90.00
_cell.angle_gamma   90.00
#
_symmetry.space_group_name_H-M   'P 1'
#
loop_
_entity.id
_entity.type
_entity.pdbx_description
1 polymer ?
#
loop_
_entity_poly.entity_id
_entity_poly.type
_entity_poly.pdbx_seq_one_letter_code
_entity_poly.pdbx_strand_id
1 'polypeptide(L)'
;ITFDTGHFHPTEIVSDKVSAVLPFVKGILLHISRGVRWDSDHVPILTEELIAIMAEIVRADALSKVYIATDFFDGSINRIGAWVIGARAVLKSLLIALLEPTHILKSYEESGNLFARLGFMETLKSMPFGAVWDFYCESEGVLIDAEWIDEVIRYEKEVLSKR
;
A
#
# COMPACT_ATOMS: atom_id res chain seq x y z
N ILE A 1 16.63 9.78 -1.96
CA ILE A 1 16.93 8.45 -2.54
C ILE A 1 15.65 7.92 -3.16
N THR A 2 15.72 7.04 -4.17
CA THR A 2 14.54 6.38 -4.73
C THR A 2 14.60 4.90 -4.40
N PHE A 3 13.51 4.33 -3.92
CA PHE A 3 13.32 2.89 -3.77
C PHE A 3 12.18 2.45 -4.68
N ASP A 4 12.45 1.48 -5.54
CA ASP A 4 11.44 0.78 -6.32
C ASP A 4 11.26 -0.63 -5.75
N THR A 5 10.02 -1.02 -5.48
CA THR A 5 9.71 -2.33 -4.87
C THR A 5 9.99 -3.53 -5.79
N GLY A 6 10.19 -3.34 -7.09
CA GLY A 6 10.53 -4.36 -8.07
C GLY A 6 12.04 -4.54 -8.30
N HIS A 7 12.87 -3.59 -7.86
CA HIS A 7 14.28 -3.47 -8.27
C HIS A 7 15.30 -4.16 -7.35
N PHE A 8 14.84 -5.00 -6.44
CA PHE A 8 15.69 -5.64 -5.42
C PHE A 8 15.80 -7.16 -5.62
N HIS A 9 16.71 -7.79 -4.88
CA HIS A 9 16.94 -9.23 -4.99
C HIS A 9 15.69 -10.03 -4.56
N PRO A 10 15.57 -11.29 -4.98
CA PRO A 10 14.55 -12.18 -4.42
C PRO A 10 14.61 -12.17 -2.89
N THR A 11 13.44 -12.03 -2.25
CA THR A 11 13.26 -11.90 -0.78
C THR A 11 13.75 -10.59 -0.14
N GLU A 12 14.39 -9.71 -0.89
CA GLU A 12 14.75 -8.38 -0.39
C GLU A 12 13.50 -7.49 -0.38
N ILE A 13 13.29 -6.80 0.75
CA ILE A 13 12.10 -5.98 1.00
C ILE A 13 12.48 -4.52 1.22
N VAL A 14 11.61 -3.61 0.78
CA VAL A 14 11.82 -2.16 0.87
C VAL A 14 11.44 -1.65 2.25
N SER A 15 10.45 -2.27 2.91
CA SER A 15 10.01 -1.91 4.27
C SER A 15 11.18 -1.78 5.26
N ASP A 16 12.07 -2.77 5.32
CA ASP A 16 13.28 -2.78 6.15
C ASP A 16 14.25 -1.61 5.86
N LYS A 17 14.28 -1.12 4.62
CA LYS A 17 15.21 -0.06 4.19
C LYS A 17 14.74 1.33 4.59
N VAL A 18 13.44 1.51 4.83
CA VAL A 18 12.84 2.83 5.12
C VAL A 18 13.47 3.42 6.38
N SER A 19 13.31 2.74 7.52
CA SER A 19 13.81 3.22 8.82
C SER A 19 15.34 3.28 8.88
N ALA A 20 16.04 2.40 8.16
CA ALA A 20 17.50 2.40 8.07
C ALA A 20 18.07 3.65 7.36
N VAL A 21 17.40 4.14 6.32
CA VAL A 21 17.91 5.23 5.47
C VAL A 21 17.37 6.61 5.85
N LEU A 22 16.16 6.68 6.43
CA LEU A 22 15.52 7.93 6.85
C LEU A 22 16.43 8.90 7.63
N PRO A 23 17.32 8.48 8.56
CA PRO A 23 18.21 9.39 9.28
C PRO A 23 19.27 10.07 8.40
N PHE A 24 19.55 9.54 7.21
CA PHE A 24 20.68 9.94 6.38
C PHE A 24 20.27 10.63 5.07
N VAL A 25 18.98 10.73 4.78
CA VAL A 25 18.46 11.35 3.55
C VAL A 25 17.45 12.44 3.86
N LYS A 26 17.30 13.40 2.93
CA LYS A 26 16.27 14.44 3.03
C LYS A 26 14.85 13.92 2.79
N GLY A 27 14.75 12.81 2.06
CA GLY A 27 13.50 12.16 1.72
C GLY A 27 13.71 10.92 0.85
N ILE A 28 12.67 10.10 0.80
CA ILE A 28 12.59 8.87 0.01
C ILE A 28 11.51 9.07 -1.05
N LEU A 29 11.84 8.87 -2.33
CA LEU A 29 10.85 8.65 -3.37
C LEU A 29 10.60 7.14 -3.43
N LEU A 30 9.36 6.73 -3.20
CA LEU A 30 8.95 5.34 -3.23
C LEU A 30 8.18 5.10 -4.53
N HIS A 31 8.74 4.28 -5.40
CA HIS A 31 8.06 3.71 -6.56
C HIS A 31 7.48 2.36 -6.16
N ILE A 32 6.16 2.24 -6.27
CA ILE A 32 5.44 1.02 -5.90
C ILE A 32 5.03 0.30 -7.17
N SER A 33 5.70 -0.82 -7.40
CA SER A 33 5.47 -1.83 -8.43
C SER A 33 5.25 -3.20 -7.78
N ARG A 34 4.78 -4.20 -8.54
CA ARG A 34 4.75 -5.60 -8.06
C ARG A 34 5.68 -6.47 -8.91
N GLY A 35 6.89 -6.71 -8.40
CA GLY A 35 7.82 -7.66 -9.02
C GLY A 35 7.28 -9.10 -8.97
N VAL A 36 7.16 -9.73 -10.14
CA VAL A 36 6.76 -11.13 -10.29
C VAL A 36 7.94 -11.91 -10.85
N ARG A 37 8.81 -12.39 -9.95
CA ARG A 37 10.09 -13.09 -10.19
C ARG A 37 11.22 -12.22 -10.77
N TRP A 38 10.88 -11.16 -11.47
CA TRP A 38 11.77 -10.11 -11.95
C TRP A 38 11.06 -8.76 -11.78
N ASP A 39 11.74 -7.69 -12.13
CA ASP A 39 11.20 -6.33 -12.16
C ASP A 39 10.18 -6.17 -13.29
N SER A 40 8.98 -6.70 -13.06
CA SER A 40 8.01 -7.01 -14.10
C SER A 40 6.82 -6.06 -14.14
N ASP A 41 6.89 -4.95 -13.40
CA ASP A 41 5.93 -3.85 -13.46
C ASP A 41 4.46 -4.26 -13.33
N HIS A 42 4.13 -5.29 -12.55
CA HIS A 42 2.73 -5.64 -12.35
C HIS A 42 2.05 -4.63 -11.43
N VAL A 43 0.73 -4.50 -11.62
CA VAL A 43 -0.12 -3.64 -10.79
C VAL A 43 0.06 -3.98 -9.30
N PRO A 44 0.28 -2.96 -8.45
CA PRO A 44 0.28 -3.11 -7.00
C PRO A 44 -1.04 -3.68 -6.50
N ILE A 45 -0.94 -4.59 -5.54
CA ILE A 45 -2.07 -5.17 -4.83
C ILE A 45 -1.82 -5.08 -3.34
N LEU A 46 -2.84 -5.30 -2.52
CA LEU A 46 -2.75 -5.24 -1.06
C LEU A 46 -1.97 -6.45 -0.52
N THR A 47 -0.65 -6.41 -0.66
CA THR A 47 0.29 -7.43 -0.18
C THR A 47 0.77 -7.13 1.23
N GLU A 48 1.34 -8.14 1.90
CA GLU A 48 1.99 -7.95 3.20
C GLU A 48 3.13 -6.92 3.13
N GLU A 49 3.96 -6.96 2.08
CA GLU A 49 5.06 -6.00 1.91
C GLU A 49 4.55 -4.57 1.70
N LEU A 50 3.49 -4.37 0.91
CA LEU A 50 2.91 -3.04 0.72
C LEU A 50 2.34 -2.48 2.03
N ILE A 51 1.70 -3.31 2.84
CA ILE A 51 1.24 -2.94 4.19
C ILE A 51 2.43 -2.63 5.10
N ALA A 52 3.49 -3.46 5.07
CA ALA A 52 4.69 -3.26 5.86
C ALA A 52 5.41 -1.96 5.53
N ILE A 53 5.54 -1.60 4.24
CA ILE A 53 6.13 -0.32 3.82
C ILE A 53 5.34 0.85 4.41
N MET A 54 4.01 0.84 4.30
CA MET A 54 3.19 1.92 4.85
C MET A 54 3.24 1.97 6.37
N ALA A 55 3.25 0.81 7.04
CA ALA A 55 3.43 0.72 8.48
C ALA A 55 4.75 1.34 8.92
N GLU A 56 5.87 1.04 8.26
CA GLU A 56 7.17 1.65 8.58
C GLU A 56 7.18 3.17 8.38
N ILE A 57 6.54 3.66 7.31
CA ILE A 57 6.42 5.11 7.07
C ILE A 57 5.60 5.79 8.17
N VAL A 58 4.46 5.21 8.56
CA VAL A 58 3.57 5.76 9.60
C VAL A 58 4.22 5.68 10.99
N ARG A 59 4.77 4.51 11.35
CA ARG A 59 5.45 4.30 12.65
C ARG A 59 6.64 5.22 12.86
N ALA A 60 7.36 5.55 11.78
CA ALA A 60 8.50 6.46 11.81
C ALA A 60 8.12 7.95 11.70
N ASP A 61 6.82 8.29 11.69
CA ASP A 61 6.31 9.65 11.51
C ASP A 61 6.90 10.34 10.25
N ALA A 62 6.99 9.58 9.16
CA ALA A 62 7.76 9.94 7.97
C ALA A 62 6.90 10.34 6.76
N LEU A 63 5.58 10.51 6.91
CA LEU A 63 4.68 10.89 5.82
C LEU A 63 5.07 12.19 5.11
N SER A 64 5.71 13.12 5.84
CA SER A 64 6.22 14.38 5.28
C SER A 64 7.55 14.24 4.51
N LYS A 65 8.22 13.10 4.62
CA LYS A 65 9.54 12.83 4.03
C LYS A 65 9.53 11.75 2.95
N VAL A 66 8.45 10.99 2.83
CA VAL A 66 8.31 9.89 1.87
C VAL A 66 7.29 10.27 0.81
N TYR A 67 7.75 10.34 -0.44
CA TYR A 67 6.92 10.63 -1.61
C TYR A 67 6.45 9.31 -2.20
N ILE A 68 5.17 9.01 -2.05
CA ILE A 68 4.57 7.74 -2.47
C ILE A 68 4.09 7.88 -3.92
N ALA A 69 4.65 7.07 -4.81
CA ALA A 69 4.28 6.99 -6.23
C ALA A 69 4.11 5.53 -6.65
N THR A 70 3.35 5.30 -7.71
CA THR A 70 3.24 3.98 -8.35
C THR A 70 4.07 3.96 -9.62
N ASP A 71 4.78 2.86 -9.85
CA ASP A 71 5.53 2.61 -11.09
C ASP A 71 5.13 1.21 -11.57
N PHE A 72 4.32 1.13 -12.62
CA PHE A 72 3.89 -0.15 -13.17
C PHE A 72 3.29 0.04 -14.56
N PHE A 73 3.29 -1.03 -15.34
CA PHE A 73 2.69 -1.09 -16.66
C PHE A 73 2.21 -2.52 -16.95
N ASP A 74 0.90 -2.70 -16.95
CA ASP A 74 0.28 -3.97 -17.36
C ASP A 74 -0.49 -3.77 -18.66
N GLY A 75 0.09 -4.24 -19.77
CA GLY A 75 -0.50 -4.18 -21.10
C GLY A 75 -1.59 -5.24 -21.36
N SER A 76 -1.83 -6.16 -20.42
CA SER A 76 -2.74 -7.29 -20.59
C SER A 76 -4.17 -7.04 -20.09
N ILE A 77 -4.39 -5.96 -19.33
CA ILE A 77 -5.68 -5.61 -18.73
C ILE A 77 -6.12 -4.18 -19.08
N ASN A 78 -7.35 -3.82 -18.70
CA ASN A 78 -7.84 -2.46 -18.85
C ASN A 78 -6.96 -1.46 -18.05
N ARG A 79 -6.33 -0.51 -18.75
CA ARG A 79 -5.35 0.41 -18.16
C ARG A 79 -5.93 1.35 -17.10
N ILE A 80 -7.21 1.73 -17.23
CA ILE A 80 -7.91 2.53 -16.21
C ILE A 80 -8.15 1.66 -14.98
N GLY A 81 -8.61 0.42 -15.18
CA GLY A 81 -8.74 -0.57 -14.12
C GLY A 81 -7.42 -0.81 -13.38
N ALA A 82 -6.31 -0.93 -14.11
CA ALA A 82 -4.97 -1.09 -13.54
C ALA A 82 -4.60 0.08 -12.60
N TRP A 83 -4.82 1.34 -13.03
CA TRP A 83 -4.60 2.51 -12.17
C TRP A 83 -5.48 2.53 -10.94
N VAL A 84 -6.78 2.25 -11.10
CA VAL A 84 -7.72 2.25 -9.96
C VAL A 84 -7.32 1.17 -8.94
N ILE A 85 -6.97 -0.04 -9.39
CA ILE A 85 -6.51 -1.12 -8.51
C ILE A 85 -5.24 -0.71 -7.76
N GLY A 86 -4.20 -0.27 -8.47
CA GLY A 86 -2.92 0.08 -7.89
C GLY A 86 -3.02 1.23 -6.88
N ALA A 87 -3.69 2.33 -7.26
CA ALA A 87 -3.87 3.48 -6.38
C ALA A 87 -4.69 3.13 -5.13
N ARG A 88 -5.80 2.38 -5.28
CA ARG A 88 -6.62 1.96 -4.12
C ARG A 88 -5.85 0.98 -3.22
N ALA A 89 -5.00 0.11 -3.77
CA ALA A 89 -4.17 -0.79 -2.96
C ALA A 89 -3.19 -0.01 -2.07
N VAL A 90 -2.54 1.02 -2.62
CA VAL A 90 -1.63 1.92 -1.89
C VAL A 90 -2.37 2.73 -0.83
N LEU A 91 -3.54 3.29 -1.15
CA LEU A 91 -4.32 4.05 -0.17
C LEU A 91 -4.87 3.17 0.95
N LYS A 92 -5.31 1.93 0.63
CA LYS A 92 -5.77 0.97 1.64
C LYS A 92 -4.64 0.52 2.57
N SER A 93 -3.45 0.24 2.05
CA SER A 93 -2.32 -0.13 2.91
C SER A 93 -1.93 1.03 3.83
N LEU A 94 -1.98 2.27 3.34
CA LEU A 94 -1.76 3.46 4.16
C LEU A 94 -2.85 3.61 5.24
N LEU A 95 -4.13 3.42 4.89
CA LEU A 95 -5.23 3.44 5.86
C LEU A 95 -5.05 2.38 6.95
N ILE A 96 -4.72 1.14 6.57
CA ILE A 96 -4.47 0.06 7.53
C ILE A 96 -3.33 0.44 8.49
N ALA A 97 -2.25 1.02 7.97
CA ALA A 97 -1.13 1.49 8.78
C ALA A 97 -1.54 2.63 9.74
N LEU A 98 -2.36 3.58 9.30
CA LEU A 98 -2.87 4.67 10.13
C LEU A 98 -3.83 4.21 11.23
N LEU A 99 -4.54 3.11 11.01
CA LEU A 99 -5.43 2.49 12.00
C LEU A 99 -4.68 1.62 13.02
N GLU A 100 -3.38 1.38 12.84
CA GLU A 100 -2.59 0.60 13.77
C GLU A 100 -2.38 1.34 15.11
N PRO A 101 -2.74 0.75 16.26
CA PRO A 101 -2.41 1.29 17.56
C PRO A 101 -0.95 1.02 17.93
N THR A 102 0.00 1.62 17.19
CA THR A 102 1.45 1.39 17.33
C THR A 102 1.95 1.59 18.76
N HIS A 103 1.40 2.53 19.53
CA HIS A 103 1.77 2.75 20.92
C HIS A 103 1.57 1.51 21.82
N ILE A 104 0.53 0.72 21.57
CA ILE A 104 0.28 -0.54 22.30
C ILE A 104 1.31 -1.59 21.89
N LEU A 105 1.56 -1.74 20.59
CA LEU A 105 2.56 -2.69 20.06
C LEU A 105 3.95 -2.39 20.60
N LYS A 106 4.34 -1.11 20.61
CA LYS A 106 5.60 -0.63 21.17
C LYS A 106 5.72 -0.94 22.66
N SER A 107 4.66 -0.74 23.44
CA SER A 107 4.65 -1.10 24.87
C SER A 107 4.85 -2.61 25.10
N TYR A 108 4.23 -3.47 24.28
CA TYR A 108 4.48 -4.92 24.34
C TYR A 108 5.91 -5.28 23.94
N GLU A 109 6.48 -4.63 22.94
CA GLU A 109 7.86 -4.85 22.51
C GLU A 109 8.87 -4.42 23.59
N GLU A 110 8.73 -3.21 24.14
CA GLU A 110 9.63 -2.65 25.16
C GLU A 110 9.59 -3.44 26.48
N SER A 111 8.44 -4.04 26.82
CA SER A 111 8.30 -4.93 27.98
C SER A 111 8.71 -6.38 27.71
N GLY A 112 9.13 -6.71 26.50
CA GLY A 112 9.53 -8.07 26.10
C GLY A 112 8.36 -9.05 25.96
N ASN A 113 7.11 -8.57 25.96
CA ASN A 113 5.92 -9.40 25.78
C ASN A 113 5.66 -9.68 24.28
N LEU A 114 6.56 -10.47 23.68
CA LEU A 114 6.53 -10.78 22.25
C LEU A 114 5.28 -11.59 21.84
N PHE A 115 4.70 -12.36 22.77
CA PHE A 115 3.44 -13.07 22.57
C PHE A 115 2.29 -12.10 22.32
N ALA A 116 2.10 -11.11 23.21
CA ALA A 116 1.02 -10.14 23.06
C ALA A 116 1.24 -9.25 21.83
N ARG A 117 2.49 -8.85 21.54
CA ARG A 117 2.84 -8.10 20.32
C ARG A 117 2.38 -8.85 19.08
N LEU A 118 2.80 -10.11 18.91
CA LEU A 118 2.46 -10.91 17.74
C LEU A 118 0.95 -11.22 17.66
N GLY A 119 0.36 -11.65 18.78
CA GLY A 119 -1.07 -11.97 18.82
C GLY A 119 -1.96 -10.77 18.51
N PHE A 120 -1.57 -9.58 18.96
CA PHE A 120 -2.30 -8.35 18.64
C PHE A 120 -2.13 -7.95 17.18
N MET A 121 -0.91 -8.01 16.62
CA MET A 121 -0.67 -7.77 15.19
C MET A 121 -1.54 -8.66 14.29
N GLU A 122 -1.68 -9.96 14.60
CA GLU A 122 -2.57 -10.85 13.85
C GLU A 122 -4.05 -10.49 14.03
N THR A 123 -4.46 -10.07 15.22
CA THR A 123 -5.84 -9.62 15.48
C THR A 123 -6.18 -8.38 14.66
N LEU A 124 -5.24 -7.45 14.45
CA LEU A 124 -5.47 -6.25 13.65
C LEU A 124 -5.84 -6.57 12.20
N LYS A 125 -5.36 -7.69 11.64
CA LYS A 125 -5.65 -8.08 10.25
C LYS A 125 -7.13 -8.38 9.98
N SER A 126 -7.90 -8.73 11.01
CA SER A 126 -9.34 -9.02 10.91
C SER A 126 -10.23 -7.89 11.44
N MET A 127 -9.64 -6.78 11.89
CA MET A 127 -10.40 -5.60 12.28
C MET A 127 -11.10 -4.98 11.06
N PRO A 128 -12.25 -4.30 11.25
CA PRO A 128 -13.12 -3.88 10.17
C PRO A 128 -12.61 -2.61 9.44
N PHE A 129 -11.38 -2.63 8.90
CA PHE A 129 -10.84 -1.52 8.13
C PHE A 129 -11.67 -1.19 6.88
N GLY A 130 -12.38 -2.18 6.33
CA GLY A 130 -13.28 -2.00 5.18
C GLY A 130 -14.36 -0.95 5.43
N ALA A 131 -14.95 -0.92 6.63
CA ALA A 131 -15.96 0.10 6.97
C ALA A 131 -15.37 1.52 7.00
N VAL A 132 -14.11 1.67 7.45
CA VAL A 132 -13.41 2.95 7.44
C VAL A 132 -13.03 3.35 6.00
N TRP A 133 -12.65 2.38 5.18
CA TRP A 133 -12.34 2.58 3.76
C TRP A 133 -13.57 3.04 2.96
N ASP A 134 -14.72 2.41 3.18
CA ASP A 134 -15.97 2.78 2.51
C ASP A 134 -16.38 4.21 2.89
N PHE A 135 -16.33 4.55 4.18
CA PHE A 135 -16.58 5.92 4.63
C PHE A 135 -15.60 6.93 4.02
N TYR A 136 -14.31 6.59 3.91
CA TYR A 136 -13.32 7.44 3.23
C TYR A 136 -13.72 7.69 1.77
N CYS A 137 -14.07 6.63 1.02
CA CYS A 137 -14.51 6.77 -0.37
C CYS A 137 -15.75 7.66 -0.50
N GLU A 138 -16.77 7.44 0.33
CA GLU A 138 -17.98 8.26 0.36
C GLU A 138 -17.66 9.73 0.68
N SER A 139 -16.77 9.98 1.66
CA SER A 139 -16.39 11.34 2.06
C SER A 139 -15.63 12.11 0.98
N GLU A 140 -14.89 11.39 0.13
CA GLU A 140 -14.18 11.95 -1.03
C GLU A 140 -15.07 11.99 -2.29
N GLY A 141 -16.34 11.55 -2.21
CA GLY A 141 -17.27 11.54 -3.33
C GLY A 141 -16.89 10.57 -4.44
N VAL A 142 -16.17 9.50 -4.12
CA VAL A 142 -15.77 8.43 -5.06
C VAL A 142 -16.51 7.12 -4.77
N LEU A 143 -16.55 6.23 -5.76
CA LEU A 143 -17.19 4.93 -5.63
C LEU A 143 -16.50 4.05 -4.56
N ILE A 144 -17.32 3.36 -3.77
CA ILE A 144 -16.87 2.37 -2.80
C ILE A 144 -16.36 1.11 -3.51
N ASP A 145 -15.92 0.11 -2.75
CA ASP A 145 -15.39 -1.12 -3.34
C ASP A 145 -16.44 -1.86 -4.19
N ALA A 146 -15.94 -2.56 -5.21
CA ALA A 146 -16.68 -3.25 -6.27
C ALA A 146 -17.48 -2.35 -7.24
N GLU A 147 -18.06 -1.23 -6.80
CA GLU A 147 -18.87 -0.35 -7.67
C GLU A 147 -18.07 0.27 -8.81
N TRP A 148 -16.79 0.61 -8.56
CA TRP A 148 -15.92 1.18 -9.58
C TRP A 148 -15.65 0.23 -10.77
N ILE A 149 -15.83 -1.08 -10.59
CA ILE A 149 -15.58 -2.08 -11.65
C ILE A 149 -16.57 -1.88 -12.79
N ASP A 150 -17.85 -1.73 -12.47
CA ASP A 150 -18.91 -1.52 -13.45
C ASP A 150 -18.72 -0.20 -14.20
N GLU A 151 -18.21 0.83 -13.53
CA GLU A 151 -17.89 2.12 -14.15
C GLU A 151 -16.78 1.98 -15.20
N VAL A 152 -15.70 1.25 -14.89
CA VAL A 152 -14.61 1.00 -15.84
C VAL A 152 -15.12 0.18 -17.04
N ILE A 153 -15.93 -0.86 -16.79
CA ILE A 153 -16.54 -1.67 -17.86
C ILE A 153 -17.46 -0.83 -18.75
N ARG A 154 -18.25 0.07 -18.15
CA ARG A 154 -19.11 1.01 -18.89
C ARG A 154 -18.27 1.92 -19.78
N TYR A 155 -17.26 2.57 -19.22
CA TYR A 155 -16.38 3.47 -19.96
C TYR A 155 -15.62 2.75 -21.09
N GLU A 156 -15.22 1.49 -20.88
CA GLU A 156 -14.60 0.68 -21.91
C GLU A 156 -15.54 0.46 -23.11
N LYS A 157 -16.80 0.09 -22.85
CA LYS A 157 -17.81 -0.12 -23.90
C LYS A 157 -18.15 1.18 -24.63
N GLU A 158 -18.32 2.28 -23.90
CA GLU A 158 -18.82 3.53 -24.46
C GLU A 158 -17.72 4.38 -25.14
N VAL A 159 -16.47 4.25 -24.71
CA VAL A 159 -15.37 5.12 -25.15
C VAL A 159 -14.18 4.34 -25.71
N LEU A 160 -13.59 3.42 -24.93
CA LEU A 160 -12.32 2.79 -25.32
C LEU A 160 -12.47 1.84 -26.52
N SER A 161 -13.61 1.16 -26.64
CA SER A 161 -13.92 0.23 -27.75
C SER A 161 -13.95 0.87 -29.14
N LYS A 162 -13.98 2.20 -29.21
CA LYS A 162 -14.07 2.99 -30.45
C LYS A 162 -12.69 3.43 -30.97
N ARG A 163 -11.60 2.89 -30.44
CA ARG A 163 -10.21 3.28 -30.77
C ARG A 163 -9.38 2.07 -31.17
#